data_AF-A0A081CHY2-F1
#
_entry.id   AF-A0A081CHY2-F1
#
_cell.length_a   1.000
_cell.length_b   1.000
_cell.length_c   1.000
_cell.angle_alpha   90.00
_cell.angle_beta   90.00
_cell.angle_gamma   90.00
#
_symmetry.space_group_name_H-M   'P 1'
#
loop_
_entity.id
_entity.type
_entity.pdbx_description
1 polymer ?
#
loop_
_entity_poly.entity_id
_entity_poly.type
_entity_poly.pdbx_seq_one_letter_code
_entity_poly.pdbx_strand_id
1 'polypeptide(L)'
;MLLKQILLGLGMCAGLAAAGEPDATPMTVNNAEYERHCGANSDANYPCFTFVGGDLRDVRAQMYGDGAASGINDPTTNFLVKDDQMRDFTTTDPNKSFSIYWFAFDVSVLYEPVDTSKACYRIKINSIGNGRIWINDGLNNGEDIDLDSRDSSMGVHEFCSKWLRLHVGDDK
;
A
#
# COMPACT_ATOMS: atom_id res chain seq x y z
N MET A 1 22.34 2.32 -71.07
CA MET A 1 21.93 3.66 -70.60
C MET A 1 20.59 3.54 -69.90
N LEU A 2 20.45 4.18 -68.72
CA LEU A 2 19.25 4.36 -67.89
C LEU A 2 18.71 3.07 -67.20
N LEU A 3 18.32 3.03 -65.92
CA LEU A 3 18.06 4.10 -64.94
C LEU A 3 18.24 3.57 -63.51
N LYS A 4 18.51 4.53 -62.61
CA LYS A 4 18.86 4.48 -61.19
C LYS A 4 17.78 3.89 -60.26
N GLN A 5 18.27 3.32 -59.15
CA GLN A 5 17.86 3.45 -57.73
C GLN A 5 16.38 3.76 -57.39
N ILE A 6 15.83 3.03 -56.40
CA ILE A 6 15.39 3.58 -55.09
C ILE A 6 15.18 2.39 -54.12
N LEU A 7 16.03 2.32 -53.09
CA LEU A 7 15.73 1.68 -51.80
C LEU A 7 15.02 2.74 -50.94
N LEU A 8 13.88 2.42 -50.35
CA LEU A 8 13.17 3.07 -49.22
C LEU A 8 11.82 2.34 -49.16
N GLY A 9 11.31 1.78 -48.06
CA GLY A 9 11.57 1.86 -46.64
C GLY A 9 10.34 1.26 -45.94
N LEU A 10 10.32 1.28 -44.61
CA LEU A 10 9.22 0.87 -43.72
C LEU A 10 9.17 -0.61 -43.32
N GLY A 11 10.27 -1.10 -42.76
CA GLY A 11 10.14 -1.99 -41.60
C GLY A 11 9.68 -1.17 -40.41
N MET A 12 8.36 -1.04 -40.22
CA MET A 12 7.81 -0.52 -38.97
C MET A 12 8.10 -1.56 -37.88
N CYS A 13 9.09 -1.27 -37.04
CA CYS A 13 9.28 -1.95 -35.78
C CYS A 13 8.01 -1.77 -34.95
N ALA A 14 7.12 -2.77 -34.97
CA ALA A 14 6.09 -2.95 -33.97
C ALA A 14 6.76 -3.41 -32.67
N GLY A 15 7.56 -2.54 -32.06
CA GLY A 15 7.94 -2.64 -30.67
C GLY A 15 6.82 -2.03 -29.84
N LEU A 16 5.68 -2.72 -29.73
CA LEU A 16 4.86 -2.53 -28.53
C LEU A 16 5.74 -3.05 -27.39
N ALA A 17 6.42 -2.14 -26.69
CA ALA A 17 6.85 -2.42 -25.34
C ALA A 17 5.56 -2.76 -24.59
N ALA A 18 5.35 -4.04 -24.30
CA ALA A 18 4.42 -4.42 -23.25
C ALA A 18 4.87 -3.64 -22.02
N ALA A 19 4.07 -2.68 -21.57
CA ALA A 19 4.25 -2.12 -20.25
C ALA A 19 4.14 -3.32 -19.31
N GLY A 20 5.27 -3.75 -18.74
CA GLY A 20 5.29 -4.88 -17.83
C GLY A 20 4.24 -4.63 -16.75
N GLU A 21 3.38 -5.60 -16.51
CA GLU A 21 2.51 -5.56 -15.34
C GLU A 21 3.40 -5.30 -14.14
N PRO A 22 3.18 -4.23 -13.36
CA PRO A 22 4.27 -3.80 -12.51
C PRO A 22 4.35 -4.75 -11.30
N ASP A 23 5.55 -5.26 -11.04
CA ASP A 23 5.76 -6.45 -10.21
C ASP A 23 5.28 -6.28 -8.76
N ALA A 24 4.95 -7.41 -8.13
CA ALA A 24 4.75 -7.49 -6.69
C ALA A 24 6.03 -7.10 -5.95
N THR A 25 5.86 -6.43 -4.81
CA THR A 25 6.95 -5.91 -3.99
C THR A 25 7.39 -6.96 -2.98
N PRO A 26 8.63 -7.48 -3.04
CA PRO A 26 9.09 -8.44 -2.06
C PRO A 26 9.16 -7.81 -0.66
N MET A 27 8.42 -8.40 0.27
CA MET A 27 8.44 -8.03 1.68
C MET A 27 9.43 -8.89 2.46
N THR A 28 10.12 -8.29 3.41
CA THR A 28 11.09 -8.99 4.27
C THR A 28 10.54 -9.07 5.69
N VAL A 29 10.52 -10.29 6.25
CA VAL A 29 10.14 -10.49 7.66
C VAL A 29 11.24 -9.95 8.57
N ASN A 30 10.86 -9.11 9.52
CA ASN A 30 11.71 -8.58 10.56
C ASN A 30 10.94 -8.45 11.88
N ASN A 31 10.62 -9.61 12.47
CA ASN A 31 9.88 -9.71 13.73
C ASN A 31 10.50 -8.86 14.85
N ALA A 32 11.83 -8.89 14.97
CA ALA A 32 12.53 -8.22 16.06
C ALA A 32 12.32 -6.70 16.04
N GLU A 33 12.37 -6.06 14.87
CA GLU A 33 12.07 -4.62 14.75
C GLU A 33 10.56 -4.36 14.82
N TYR A 34 9.72 -5.21 14.22
CA TYR A 34 8.27 -5.09 14.35
C TYR A 34 7.82 -5.07 15.83
N GLU A 35 8.31 -6.00 16.66
CA GLU A 35 7.93 -6.10 18.08
C GLU A 35 8.41 -4.91 18.92
N ARG A 36 9.46 -4.20 18.50
CA ARG A 36 9.87 -2.95 19.16
C ARG A 36 8.82 -1.84 18.98
N HIS A 37 8.08 -1.85 17.89
CA HIS A 37 7.08 -0.85 17.55
C HIS A 37 5.64 -1.27 17.86
N CYS A 38 5.34 -2.57 17.75
CA CYS A 38 4.00 -3.13 17.85
C CYS A 38 3.83 -4.16 18.97
N GLY A 39 4.88 -4.56 19.68
CA GLY A 39 4.79 -5.50 20.79
C GLY A 39 4.08 -4.94 22.04
N ALA A 40 3.80 -5.78 23.03
CA ALA A 40 2.95 -5.44 24.18
C ALA A 40 3.38 -4.19 25.00
N ASN A 41 4.67 -3.83 24.98
CA ASN A 41 5.23 -2.69 25.72
C ASN A 41 5.85 -1.61 24.81
N SER A 42 5.48 -1.61 23.54
CA SER A 42 5.99 -0.66 22.56
C SER A 42 5.26 0.69 22.63
N ASP A 43 5.82 1.71 21.98
CA ASP A 43 5.27 3.07 21.93
C ASP A 43 3.80 3.08 21.48
N ALA A 44 2.90 3.56 22.33
CA ALA A 44 1.47 3.64 22.05
C ALA A 44 1.14 4.56 20.86
N ASN A 45 2.06 5.43 20.45
CA ASN A 45 1.85 6.37 19.34
C ASN A 45 2.42 5.86 18.01
N TYR A 46 2.94 4.63 17.95
CA TYR A 46 3.49 4.05 16.73
C TYR A 46 2.42 3.23 15.97
N PRO A 47 2.02 3.63 14.75
CA PRO A 47 0.98 2.93 13.99
C PRO A 47 1.39 1.50 13.62
N CYS A 48 0.46 0.58 13.74
CA CYS A 48 0.61 -0.84 13.48
C CYS A 48 -0.60 -1.34 12.71
N PHE A 49 -0.36 -2.07 11.63
CA PHE A 49 -1.39 -2.43 10.67
C PHE A 49 -1.54 -3.95 10.62
N THR A 50 -2.79 -4.40 10.56
CA THR A 50 -3.12 -5.80 10.28
C THR A 50 -3.93 -5.85 8.99
N PHE A 51 -3.44 -6.62 8.04
CA PHE A 51 -4.19 -6.96 6.84
C PHE A 51 -5.15 -8.12 7.12
N VAL A 52 -6.42 -7.91 6.80
CA VAL A 52 -7.51 -8.88 6.95
C VAL A 52 -8.10 -9.18 5.57
N GLY A 53 -8.23 -10.46 5.23
CA GLY A 53 -8.72 -10.92 3.93
C GLY A 53 -7.63 -11.46 2.99
N GLY A 54 -6.37 -11.47 3.40
CA GLY A 54 -5.26 -12.06 2.64
C GLY A 54 -3.90 -11.99 3.36
N ASP A 55 -2.85 -11.72 2.58
CA ASP A 55 -1.49 -11.40 3.04
C ASP A 55 -0.78 -10.38 2.10
N LEU A 56 0.41 -9.92 2.47
CA LEU A 56 1.20 -8.93 1.72
C LEU A 56 2.11 -9.54 0.63
N ARG A 57 1.88 -10.79 0.19
CA ARG A 57 2.75 -11.44 -0.82
C ARG A 57 2.45 -10.99 -2.25
N ASP A 58 1.21 -10.62 -2.52
CA ASP A 58 0.74 -10.19 -3.85
C ASP A 58 0.25 -8.74 -3.82
N VAL A 59 1.15 -7.86 -3.39
CA VAL A 59 0.90 -6.42 -3.32
C VAL A 59 2.01 -5.65 -4.00
N ARG A 60 1.69 -4.46 -4.49
CA ARG A 60 2.69 -3.42 -4.70
C ARG A 60 2.70 -2.48 -3.50
N ALA A 61 3.84 -2.35 -2.86
CA ALA A 61 4.01 -1.42 -1.76
C ALA A 61 5.10 -0.40 -2.08
N GLN A 62 4.84 0.86 -1.73
CA GLN A 62 5.77 1.96 -1.98
C GLN A 62 5.81 2.86 -0.76
N MET A 63 7.01 3.17 -0.27
CA MET A 63 7.22 4.22 0.71
C MET A 63 7.74 5.45 0.00
N TYR A 64 7.21 6.62 0.36
CA TYR A 64 7.54 7.88 -0.28
C TYR A 64 8.60 8.60 0.55
N GLY A 65 9.69 9.02 -0.10
CA GLY A 65 10.72 9.86 0.51
C GLY A 65 10.19 11.24 0.92
N ASP A 66 11.02 12.01 1.62
CA ASP A 66 10.64 13.32 2.19
C ASP A 66 9.99 14.25 1.17
N GLY A 67 8.73 14.62 1.42
CA GLY A 67 8.04 15.69 0.71
C GLY A 67 7.53 15.38 -0.70
N ALA A 68 7.56 14.13 -1.17
CA ALA A 68 6.99 13.81 -2.48
C ALA A 68 6.27 12.46 -2.50
N ALA A 69 4.94 12.50 -2.68
CA ALA A 69 4.13 11.35 -3.12
C ALA A 69 4.47 10.86 -4.55
N SER A 70 5.65 11.20 -5.07
CA SER A 70 6.15 10.88 -6.40
C SER A 70 7.63 11.26 -6.53
N GLY A 71 8.51 10.29 -6.74
CA GLY A 71 9.82 10.55 -7.38
C GLY A 71 11.01 9.81 -6.78
N ILE A 72 10.99 9.49 -5.47
CA ILE A 72 11.99 8.65 -4.82
C ILE A 72 11.26 7.72 -3.86
N ASN A 73 11.30 6.44 -4.16
CA ASN A 73 10.74 5.41 -3.30
C ASN A 73 11.81 4.99 -2.29
N ASP A 74 11.47 5.02 -1.01
CA ASP A 74 12.31 4.46 0.04
C ASP A 74 12.39 2.92 -0.09
N PRO A 75 13.45 2.27 0.44
CA PRO A 75 13.60 0.83 0.37
C PRO A 75 12.41 0.09 0.97
N THR A 76 11.99 -1.01 0.32
CA THR A 76 10.87 -1.84 0.80
C THR A 76 11.17 -2.54 2.12
N THR A 77 12.45 -2.65 2.49
CA THR A 77 12.92 -3.07 3.83
C THR A 77 12.46 -2.15 4.95
N ASN A 78 11.94 -0.95 4.63
CA ASN A 78 11.33 -0.06 5.60
C ASN A 78 9.91 -0.50 5.98
N PHE A 79 9.30 -1.45 5.26
CA PHE A 79 8.15 -2.20 5.76
C PHE A 79 8.64 -3.32 6.69
N LEU A 80 8.27 -3.22 7.96
CA LEU A 80 8.60 -4.20 8.99
C LEU A 80 7.46 -5.19 9.12
N VAL A 81 7.63 -6.38 8.55
CA VAL A 81 6.63 -7.46 8.64
C VAL A 81 6.94 -8.37 9.81
N LYS A 82 5.91 -8.69 10.61
CA LYS A 82 6.04 -9.47 11.84
C LYS A 82 6.55 -10.89 11.61
N ASP A 83 5.90 -11.63 10.72
CA ASP A 83 6.14 -13.06 10.53
C ASP A 83 5.81 -13.51 9.10
N ASP A 84 5.97 -14.80 8.86
CA ASP A 84 5.75 -15.41 7.55
C ASP A 84 4.28 -15.39 7.09
N GLN A 85 3.32 -15.07 7.97
CA GLN A 85 1.92 -14.90 7.58
C GLN A 85 1.72 -13.64 6.75
N MET A 86 2.66 -12.68 6.82
CA MET A 86 2.63 -11.46 6.01
C MET A 86 1.33 -10.65 6.20
N ARG A 87 0.75 -10.68 7.41
CA ARG A 87 -0.49 -9.97 7.76
C ARG A 87 -0.26 -8.73 8.58
N ASP A 88 0.64 -8.83 9.55
CA ASP A 88 0.94 -7.74 10.47
C ASP A 88 2.20 -7.01 10.01
N PHE A 89 2.11 -5.69 9.91
CA PHE A 89 3.23 -4.86 9.50
C PHE A 89 3.21 -3.46 10.13
N THR A 90 4.35 -2.79 10.07
CA THR A 90 4.51 -1.36 10.34
C THR A 90 5.63 -0.81 9.45
N THR A 91 6.02 0.44 9.64
CA THR A 91 7.16 1.05 8.95
C THR A 91 8.32 1.29 9.92
N THR A 92 9.51 1.61 9.42
CA THR A 92 10.65 2.06 10.25
C THR A 92 10.55 3.52 10.69
N ASP A 93 9.77 4.33 9.96
CA ASP A 93 9.50 5.74 10.26
C ASP A 93 8.00 6.03 10.03
N PRO A 94 7.24 6.38 11.08
CA PRO A 94 5.82 6.65 10.96
C PRO A 94 5.54 8.03 10.32
N ASN A 95 6.57 8.87 10.11
CA ASN A 95 6.47 10.16 9.43
C ASN A 95 6.61 10.04 7.91
N LYS A 96 6.73 8.82 7.37
CA LYS A 96 6.76 8.58 5.93
C LYS A 96 5.41 8.12 5.45
N SER A 97 4.94 8.74 4.36
CA SER A 97 3.77 8.24 3.65
C SER A 97 4.10 6.92 2.95
N PHE A 98 3.11 6.06 2.81
CA PHE A 98 3.25 4.84 2.03
C PHE A 98 1.94 4.49 1.32
N SER A 99 2.04 3.74 0.22
CA SER A 99 0.90 3.13 -0.44
C SER A 99 1.05 1.63 -0.53
N ILE A 100 -0.08 0.93 -0.48
CA ILE A 100 -0.17 -0.49 -0.79
C ILE A 100 -1.32 -0.66 -1.78
N TYR A 101 -1.06 -1.38 -2.86
CA TYR A 101 -2.03 -1.77 -3.87
C TYR A 101 -2.13 -3.30 -3.91
N TRP A 102 -3.34 -3.83 -3.78
CA TRP A 102 -3.61 -5.26 -3.83
C TRP A 102 -4.10 -5.64 -5.22
N PHE A 103 -3.31 -6.44 -5.95
CA PHE A 103 -3.62 -6.82 -7.33
C PHE A 103 -4.91 -7.62 -7.45
N ALA A 104 -5.09 -8.60 -6.57
CA ALA A 104 -6.23 -9.50 -6.59
C ALA A 104 -7.59 -8.79 -6.51
N PHE A 105 -7.64 -7.60 -5.89
CA PHE A 105 -8.88 -6.89 -5.58
C PHE A 105 -8.99 -5.53 -6.29
N ASP A 106 -7.93 -5.06 -6.96
CA ASP A 106 -7.87 -3.73 -7.57
C ASP A 106 -8.24 -2.59 -6.59
N VAL A 107 -7.67 -2.65 -5.39
CA VAL A 107 -7.82 -1.63 -4.36
C VAL A 107 -6.46 -1.11 -3.87
N SER A 108 -6.44 0.12 -3.37
CA SER A 108 -5.27 0.67 -2.69
C SER A 108 -5.60 1.44 -1.43
N VAL A 109 -4.58 1.53 -0.59
CA VAL A 109 -4.51 2.43 0.54
C VAL A 109 -3.32 3.38 0.36
N LEU A 110 -3.49 4.61 0.83
CA LEU A 110 -2.42 5.58 1.04
C LEU A 110 -2.48 6.07 2.49
N TYR A 111 -1.40 5.84 3.21
CA TYR A 111 -1.15 6.38 4.54
C TYR A 111 -0.40 7.71 4.43
N GLU A 112 -0.88 8.72 5.16
CA GLU A 112 -0.21 10.02 5.31
C GLU A 112 -0.14 10.40 6.79
N PRO A 113 1.04 10.67 7.35
CA PRO A 113 1.14 11.13 8.73
C PRO A 113 0.48 12.50 8.90
N VAL A 114 -0.15 12.72 10.06
CA VAL A 114 -0.76 13.99 10.45
C VAL A 114 -0.10 14.52 11.73
N ASP A 115 -0.09 13.71 12.79
CA ASP A 115 0.60 13.99 14.06
C ASP A 115 1.05 12.66 14.68
N THR A 116 2.29 12.26 14.37
CA THR A 116 2.87 10.99 14.82
C THR A 116 3.10 10.94 16.33
N SER A 117 3.12 12.09 17.03
CA SER A 117 3.20 12.11 18.50
C SER A 117 1.92 11.63 19.19
N LYS A 118 0.83 11.45 18.43
CA LYS A 118 -0.47 10.96 18.89
C LYS A 118 -1.00 9.77 18.08
N ALA A 119 -0.15 9.11 17.28
CA ALA A 119 -0.58 8.14 16.27
C ALA A 119 -1.69 8.67 15.34
N CYS A 120 -1.70 9.96 15.02
CA CYS A 120 -2.68 10.52 14.10
C CYS A 120 -2.18 10.51 12.67
N TYR A 121 -2.98 9.97 11.77
CA TYR A 121 -2.68 9.85 10.36
C TYR A 121 -3.96 9.84 9.53
N ARG A 122 -3.82 10.12 8.25
CA ARG A 122 -4.88 10.06 7.27
C ARG A 122 -4.73 8.80 6.44
N ILE A 123 -5.83 8.07 6.30
CA ILE A 123 -5.92 6.98 5.33
C ILE A 123 -6.81 7.42 4.18
N LYS A 124 -6.31 7.23 2.98
CA LYS A 124 -7.08 7.34 1.74
C LYS A 124 -7.23 5.95 1.13
N ILE A 125 -8.45 5.59 0.75
CA ILE A 125 -8.73 4.34 0.05
C ILE A 125 -9.18 4.62 -1.38
N ASN A 126 -8.85 3.69 -2.26
CA ASN A 126 -9.33 3.67 -3.63
C ASN A 126 -9.74 2.25 -4.02
N SER A 127 -10.89 2.11 -4.67
CA SER A 127 -11.48 0.86 -5.12
C SER A 127 -12.26 1.16 -6.41
N ILE A 128 -11.55 1.03 -7.53
CA ILE A 128 -12.09 1.34 -8.86
C ILE A 128 -12.89 0.15 -9.42
N GLY A 129 -12.48 -1.08 -9.08
CA GLY A 129 -13.15 -2.31 -9.46
C GLY A 129 -14.23 -2.78 -8.48
N ASN A 130 -14.44 -4.11 -8.49
CA ASN A 130 -15.40 -4.81 -7.63
C ASN A 130 -14.83 -5.18 -6.25
N GLY A 131 -13.51 -5.06 -6.04
CA GLY A 131 -12.93 -5.30 -4.73
C GLY A 131 -13.36 -4.23 -3.74
N ARG A 132 -13.56 -4.62 -2.49
CA ARG A 132 -13.88 -3.75 -1.38
C ARG A 132 -12.66 -3.62 -0.50
N ILE A 133 -12.39 -2.40 -0.06
CA ILE A 133 -11.56 -2.11 1.10
C ILE A 133 -12.42 -1.40 2.15
N TRP A 134 -12.29 -1.84 3.40
CA TRP A 134 -12.86 -1.16 4.56
C TRP A 134 -11.89 -1.25 5.74
N ILE A 135 -12.01 -0.30 6.65
CA ILE A 135 -11.02 -0.06 7.70
C ILE A 135 -11.74 0.12 9.04
N ASN A 136 -11.15 -0.45 10.09
CA ASN A 136 -11.51 -0.16 11.47
C ASN A 136 -10.27 -0.02 12.36
N ASP A 137 -10.35 0.82 13.38
CA ASP A 137 -9.34 0.90 14.44
C ASP A 137 -9.68 0.10 15.70
N GLY A 138 -10.90 -0.46 15.76
CA GLY A 138 -11.39 -1.26 16.87
C GLY A 138 -11.63 -0.48 18.16
N LEU A 139 -11.54 0.87 18.14
CA LEU A 139 -11.82 1.71 19.31
C LEU A 139 -13.33 1.85 19.55
N ASN A 140 -14.12 1.86 18.48
CA ASN A 140 -15.58 1.93 18.53
C ASN A 140 -16.18 0.52 18.44
N ASN A 141 -16.62 -0.03 19.58
CA ASN A 141 -17.25 -1.35 19.71
C ASN A 141 -16.47 -2.55 19.14
N GLY A 142 -15.18 -2.38 18.84
CA GLY A 142 -14.25 -3.44 18.45
C GLY A 142 -14.25 -3.86 16.97
N GLU A 143 -15.33 -3.59 16.23
CA GLU A 143 -15.51 -4.03 14.82
C GLU A 143 -16.28 -3.03 13.93
N ASP A 144 -16.66 -1.85 14.44
CA ASP A 144 -17.39 -0.87 13.62
C ASP A 144 -16.51 -0.40 12.45
N ILE A 145 -17.12 -0.23 11.27
CA ILE A 145 -16.43 0.22 10.06
C ILE A 145 -16.30 1.75 10.10
N ASP A 146 -15.07 2.25 10.15
CA ASP A 146 -14.78 3.68 10.20
C ASP A 146 -14.62 4.29 8.79
N LEU A 147 -14.20 3.49 7.81
CA LEU A 147 -14.05 3.90 6.42
C LEU A 147 -14.32 2.73 5.47
N ASP A 148 -15.18 2.92 4.46
CA ASP A 148 -15.60 1.87 3.53
C ASP A 148 -15.64 2.37 2.09
N SER A 149 -15.21 1.52 1.16
CA SER A 149 -15.33 1.78 -0.29
C SER A 149 -16.69 1.36 -0.87
N ARG A 150 -17.57 0.73 -0.09
CA ARG A 150 -18.98 0.51 -0.50
C ARG A 150 -19.72 1.83 -0.69
N ASP A 151 -19.44 2.81 0.15
CA ASP A 151 -20.12 4.11 0.11
C ASP A 151 -19.61 4.99 -1.05
N SER A 152 -18.37 4.78 -1.48
CA SER A 152 -17.72 5.50 -2.58
C SER A 152 -16.46 4.76 -3.04
N SER A 153 -16.14 4.79 -4.35
CA SER A 153 -14.90 4.23 -4.87
C SER A 153 -13.64 4.89 -4.31
N MET A 154 -13.77 6.07 -3.72
CA MET A 154 -12.70 6.78 -3.02
C MET A 154 -13.18 7.24 -1.66
N GLY A 155 -12.33 7.10 -0.64
CA GLY A 155 -12.65 7.47 0.73
C GLY A 155 -11.44 8.05 1.44
N VAL A 156 -11.70 8.88 2.45
CA VAL A 156 -10.67 9.47 3.30
C VAL A 156 -11.14 9.57 4.74
N HIS A 157 -10.29 9.20 5.67
CA HIS A 157 -10.58 9.31 7.10
C HIS A 157 -9.28 9.59 7.88
N GLU A 158 -9.39 10.33 8.98
CA GLU A 158 -8.27 10.56 9.90
C GLU A 158 -8.46 9.66 11.12
N PHE A 159 -7.45 8.83 11.38
CA PHE A 159 -7.38 7.94 12.53
C PHE A 159 -6.38 8.48 13.52
N CYS A 160 -6.63 8.30 14.81
CA CYS A 160 -5.71 8.60 15.90
C CYS A 160 -5.59 7.37 16.80
N SER A 161 -5.07 6.29 16.22
CA SER A 161 -5.05 4.96 16.84
C SER A 161 -3.77 4.22 16.50
N LYS A 162 -3.28 3.45 17.47
CA LYS A 162 -2.14 2.58 17.27
C LYS A 162 -2.44 1.47 16.26
N TRP A 163 -3.59 0.82 16.42
CA TRP A 163 -3.94 -0.38 15.68
C TRP A 163 -4.95 -0.06 14.61
N LEU A 164 -4.66 -0.51 13.39
CA LEU A 164 -5.57 -0.37 12.27
C LEU A 164 -5.71 -1.70 11.53
N ARG A 165 -6.94 -2.10 11.26
CA ARG A 165 -7.24 -3.29 10.46
C ARG A 165 -7.69 -2.86 9.07
N LEU A 166 -6.96 -3.33 8.07
CA LEU A 166 -7.25 -3.11 6.66
C LEU A 166 -7.95 -4.36 6.14
N HIS A 167 -9.25 -4.28 5.87
CA HIS A 167 -10.00 -5.41 5.33
C HIS A 167 -10.12 -5.25 3.82
N VAL A 168 -9.67 -6.25 3.06
CA VAL A 168 -9.79 -6.28 1.59
C VAL A 168 -10.42 -7.60 1.14
N GLY A 169 -11.36 -7.52 0.20
CA GLY A 169 -12.01 -8.69 -0.39
C GLY A 169 -12.84 -8.34 -1.62
N ASP A 170 -13.58 -9.32 -2.15
CA ASP A 170 -14.49 -9.15 -3.30
C ASP A 170 -15.96 -8.95 -2.88
N ASP A 171 -16.19 -8.47 -1.65
CA ASP A 171 -17.51 -8.37 -1.04
C ASP A 171 -18.12 -6.95 -1.13
N LYS A 172 -17.81 -6.19 -2.19
CA LYS A 172 -18.34 -4.83 -2.35
C LYS A 172 -19.86 -4.80 -2.49
#